data_AF-A0AAU5VJ37-F1
#
_entry.id   AF-A0AAU5VJ37-F1
#
_cell.length_a   1.000
_cell.length_b   1.000
_cell.length_c   1.000
_cell.angle_alpha   90.00
_cell.angle_beta   90.00
_cell.angle_gamma   90.00
#
_symmetry.space_group_name_H-M   'P 1'
#
loop_
_entity.id
_entity.type
_entity.pdbx_description
1 polymer ?
#
loop_
_entity_poly.entity_id
_entity_poly.type
_entity_poly.pdbx_seq_one_letter_code
_entity_poly.pdbx_strand_id
1 'polypeptide(L)'
;MARGRVWGVLIALVLLMISVLVNRNPSRDVFTGALGPFPAAFAPGAPVAPDHVVRRTTDEWALAHGLSLRWTGFGMTAVNLRTGKEYWRYERREPKDAVMEFKVSERTAVVGHHDGRLVGIDLRTGKLL
;
A
#
# COMPACT_ATOMS: atom_id res chain seq x y z
N MET A 1 25.95 41.44 -29.34
CA MET A 1 25.95 40.73 -28.04
C MET A 1 24.56 40.34 -27.51
N ALA A 2 23.44 40.81 -28.08
CA ALA A 2 22.10 40.54 -27.53
C ALA A 2 21.51 39.14 -27.85
N ARG A 3 21.82 38.55 -29.02
CA ARG A 3 21.20 37.30 -29.47
C ARG A 3 21.56 36.07 -28.62
N GLY A 4 22.82 35.90 -28.22
CA GLY A 4 23.24 34.74 -27.42
C GLY A 4 22.62 34.69 -26.02
N ARG A 5 22.32 35.86 -25.45
CA ARG A 5 21.68 35.99 -24.13
C ARG A 5 20.22 35.56 -24.14
N VAL A 6 19.49 35.86 -25.22
CA VAL A 6 18.09 35.45 -25.42
C VAL A 6 17.97 33.94 -25.58
N TRP A 7 18.87 33.32 -26.34
CA TRP A 7 18.93 31.87 -26.50
C TRP A 7 19.24 31.13 -25.19
N GLY A 8 20.16 31.66 -24.39
CA GLY A 8 20.45 31.08 -23.06
C GLY A 8 19.24 31.08 -22.13
N VAL A 9 18.45 32.16 -22.12
CA VAL A 9 17.22 32.26 -21.31
C VAL A 9 16.15 31.29 -21.81
N LEU A 10 15.96 31.17 -23.13
CA LEU A 10 15.00 30.21 -23.70
C LEU A 10 15.37 28.77 -23.37
N ILE A 11 16.66 28.40 -23.46
CA ILE A 11 17.14 27.07 -23.09
C ILE A 11 16.89 26.82 -21.60
N ALA A 12 17.20 27.78 -20.72
CA ALA A 12 16.95 27.64 -19.28
C ALA A 12 15.47 27.46 -18.96
N LEU A 13 14.57 28.20 -19.62
CA LEU A 13 13.13 28.07 -19.43
C LEU A 13 12.59 26.72 -19.93
N VAL A 14 13.10 26.21 -21.05
CA VAL A 14 12.75 24.89 -21.58
C VAL A 14 13.22 23.79 -20.63
N LEU A 15 14.45 23.88 -20.11
CA LEU A 15 14.96 22.93 -19.14
C LEU A 15 14.19 22.97 -17.82
N LEU A 16 13.79 24.16 -17.35
CA LEU A 16 12.95 24.33 -16.17
C LEU A 16 11.56 23.69 -16.38
N MET A 17 10.94 23.93 -17.54
CA MET A 17 9.66 23.32 -17.91
C MET A 17 9.75 21.80 -17.99
N ILE A 18 10.80 21.25 -18.61
CA ILE A 18 11.04 19.80 -18.66
C ILE A 18 11.25 19.26 -17.24
N SER A 19 12.01 19.95 -16.39
CA SER A 19 12.22 19.55 -15.00
C SER A 19 10.90 19.51 -14.23
N VAL A 20 10.04 20.52 -14.38
CA VAL A 20 8.69 20.53 -13.79
C VAL A 20 7.81 19.40 -14.35
N LEU A 21 7.92 19.10 -15.65
CA LEU A 21 7.13 18.04 -16.29
C LEU A 21 7.59 16.65 -15.85
N VAL A 22 8.91 16.43 -15.73
CA VAL A 22 9.53 15.17 -15.25
C VAL A 22 9.23 14.96 -13.77
N ASN A 23 9.20 16.04 -12.97
CA ASN A 23 8.86 15.98 -11.54
C ASN A 23 7.34 15.84 -11.29
N ARG A 24 6.51 15.95 -12.34
CA ARG A 24 5.07 15.65 -12.33
C ARG A 24 4.78 14.23 -12.82
N ASN A 25 5.63 13.26 -12.48
CA ASN A 25 5.24 11.87 -12.62
C ASN A 25 4.43 11.51 -11.36
N PRO A 26 3.08 11.41 -11.41
CA PRO A 26 2.36 10.89 -10.26
C PRO A 26 2.86 9.48 -10.05
N SER A 27 3.64 9.29 -8.99
CA SER A 27 4.11 8.00 -8.55
C SER A 27 2.90 7.09 -8.41
N ARG A 28 2.68 6.22 -9.40
CA ARG A 28 1.62 5.24 -9.33
C ARG A 28 2.08 4.20 -8.32
N ASP A 29 1.37 4.13 -7.21
CA ASP A 29 1.51 3.04 -6.25
C ASP A 29 1.39 1.69 -6.97
N VAL A 30 2.13 0.71 -6.47
CA VAL A 30 2.14 -0.64 -7.02
C VAL A 30 1.00 -1.42 -6.38
N PHE A 31 0.20 -2.05 -7.22
CA PHE A 31 -0.90 -2.87 -6.78
C PHE A 31 -1.00 -4.17 -7.57
N THR A 32 -1.00 -5.32 -6.88
CA THR A 32 -1.00 -6.64 -7.55
C THR A 32 -2.39 -7.17 -7.89
N GLY A 33 -3.45 -6.69 -7.22
CA GLY A 33 -4.77 -7.30 -7.36
C GLY A 33 -4.91 -8.60 -6.59
N ALA A 34 -6.16 -9.03 -6.41
CA ALA A 34 -6.48 -10.34 -5.88
C ALA A 34 -5.91 -11.46 -6.77
N LEU A 35 -5.05 -12.28 -6.17
CA LEU A 35 -4.44 -13.46 -6.77
C LEU A 35 -5.26 -14.70 -6.41
N GLY A 36 -6.43 -14.80 -7.05
CA GLY A 36 -7.35 -15.94 -6.91
C GLY A 36 -8.60 -15.64 -6.08
N PRO A 37 -9.35 -16.69 -5.67
CA PRO A 37 -10.59 -16.52 -4.92
C PRO A 37 -10.32 -15.98 -3.51
N PHE A 38 -11.28 -15.24 -2.98
CA PHE A 38 -11.18 -14.66 -1.63
C PHE A 38 -11.06 -15.76 -0.57
N PRO A 39 -10.01 -15.73 0.28
CA PRO A 39 -9.82 -16.77 1.29
C PRO A 39 -10.90 -16.72 2.36
N ALA A 40 -11.71 -17.78 2.42
CA ALA A 40 -12.70 -17.96 3.47
C ALA A 40 -12.05 -18.05 4.85
N ALA A 41 -12.77 -17.60 5.87
CA ALA A 41 -12.40 -17.81 7.26
C ALA A 41 -12.22 -19.31 7.57
N PHE A 42 -11.34 -19.64 8.52
CA PHE A 42 -11.10 -21.02 8.92
C PHE A 42 -12.29 -21.67 9.62
N ALA A 43 -13.12 -20.86 10.28
CA ALA A 43 -14.31 -21.28 10.97
C ALA A 43 -15.42 -20.22 10.80
N PRO A 44 -16.69 -20.60 10.89
CA PRO A 44 -17.82 -19.67 10.76
C PRO A 44 -17.97 -18.72 11.95
N GLY A 45 -17.23 -18.94 13.04
CA GLY A 45 -17.28 -18.11 14.24
C GLY A 45 -15.94 -18.09 14.98
N ALA A 46 -15.86 -17.25 16.00
CA ALA A 46 -14.70 -17.18 16.88
C ALA A 46 -14.42 -18.55 17.54
N PRO A 47 -13.14 -18.90 17.78
CA PRO A 47 -12.83 -20.10 18.54
C PRO A 47 -13.46 -20.04 19.94
N VAL A 48 -13.85 -21.20 20.47
CA VAL A 48 -14.44 -21.32 21.82
C VAL A 48 -13.48 -20.80 22.91
N ALA A 49 -12.16 -20.84 22.65
CA ALA A 49 -11.12 -20.31 23.52
C ALA A 49 -10.07 -19.55 22.68
N PRO A 50 -10.31 -18.27 22.32
CA PRO A 50 -9.49 -17.54 21.36
C PRO A 50 -8.02 -17.40 21.80
N ASP A 51 -7.78 -17.27 23.11
CA ASP A 51 -6.45 -17.11 23.70
C ASP A 51 -5.55 -18.32 23.51
N HIS A 52 -6.13 -19.50 23.27
CA HIS A 52 -5.39 -20.75 23.02
C HIS A 52 -5.09 -20.98 21.54
N VAL A 53 -5.78 -20.28 20.63
CA VAL A 53 -5.71 -20.49 19.18
C VAL A 53 -4.92 -19.39 18.48
N VAL A 54 -5.02 -18.15 18.97
CA VAL A 54 -4.36 -17.00 18.35
C VAL A 54 -3.68 -16.15 19.41
N ARG A 55 -2.35 -16.20 19.44
CA ARG A 55 -1.54 -15.24 20.20
C ARG A 55 -1.08 -14.13 19.28
N ARG A 56 -1.62 -12.92 19.46
CA ARG A 56 -1.05 -11.71 18.84
C ARG A 56 0.27 -11.41 19.56
N THR A 57 1.38 -11.69 18.89
CA THR A 57 2.72 -11.49 19.45
C THR A 57 3.28 -10.11 19.17
N THR A 58 2.78 -9.43 18.13
CA THR A 58 3.16 -8.06 17.75
C THR A 58 1.98 -7.32 17.12
N ASP A 59 2.06 -5.99 17.06
CA ASP A 59 1.07 -5.15 16.38
C ASP A 59 1.22 -5.10 14.85
N GLU A 60 2.29 -5.71 14.33
CA GLU A 60 2.73 -5.63 12.92
C GLU A 60 1.85 -6.43 11.94
N TRP A 61 0.84 -7.15 12.45
CA TRP A 61 -0.04 -7.95 11.64
C TRP A 61 -1.48 -7.95 12.19
N ALA A 62 -2.42 -8.22 11.28
CA ALA A 62 -3.84 -8.44 11.59
C ALA A 62 -4.36 -9.67 10.85
N LEU A 63 -5.42 -10.28 11.40
CA LEU A 63 -6.15 -11.35 10.74
C LEU A 63 -7.54 -10.87 10.36
N ALA A 64 -7.96 -11.14 9.13
CA ALA A 64 -9.32 -10.94 8.68
C ALA A 64 -9.69 -12.05 7.70
N HIS A 65 -10.80 -12.73 7.94
CA HIS A 65 -11.22 -13.90 7.16
C HIS A 65 -10.11 -14.97 7.08
N GLY A 66 -9.73 -15.41 5.89
CA GLY A 66 -8.58 -16.29 5.66
C GLY A 66 -7.27 -15.55 5.33
N LEU A 67 -7.15 -14.26 5.67
CA LEU A 67 -6.00 -13.42 5.35
C LEU A 67 -5.19 -13.04 6.59
N SER A 68 -3.86 -13.09 6.43
CA SER A 68 -2.90 -12.38 7.29
C SER A 68 -2.50 -11.10 6.58
N LEU A 69 -2.77 -9.96 7.21
CA LEU A 69 -2.33 -8.66 6.76
C LEU A 69 -1.07 -8.27 7.50
N ARG A 70 -0.07 -7.79 6.75
CA ARG A 70 1.23 -7.41 7.30
C ARG A 70 1.72 -6.19 6.54
N TRP A 71 2.28 -5.21 7.24
CA TRP A 71 2.96 -4.12 6.56
C TRP A 71 4.29 -4.60 5.95
N THR A 72 4.82 -3.88 4.97
CA THR A 72 6.03 -4.24 4.21
C THR A 72 7.12 -3.16 4.27
N GLY A 73 6.84 -2.07 4.99
CA GLY A 73 7.68 -0.87 5.09
C GLY A 73 7.01 0.33 4.43
N PHE A 74 6.59 0.20 3.18
CA PHE A 74 5.97 1.28 2.39
C PHE A 74 4.52 1.02 1.99
N GLY A 75 3.98 -0.12 2.41
CA GLY A 75 2.59 -0.47 2.20
C GLY A 75 2.21 -1.70 2.98
N MET A 76 1.41 -2.56 2.35
CA MET A 76 0.80 -3.70 3.02
C MET A 76 0.63 -4.86 2.05
N THR A 77 0.84 -6.06 2.57
CA THR A 77 0.55 -7.32 1.88
C THR A 77 -0.53 -8.08 2.63
N ALA A 78 -1.40 -8.75 1.87
CA ALA A 78 -2.28 -9.78 2.38
C ALA A 78 -1.78 -11.14 1.91
N VAL A 79 -1.70 -12.09 2.84
CA VAL A 79 -1.28 -13.46 2.59
C VAL A 79 -2.45 -14.39 2.88
N ASN A 80 -2.74 -15.30 1.96
CA ASN A 80 -3.70 -16.36 2.20
C ASN A 80 -3.14 -17.32 3.25
N LEU A 81 -3.78 -17.38 4.41
CA LEU A 81 -3.31 -18.18 5.55
C LEU A 81 -3.30 -19.68 5.27
N ARG A 82 -4.13 -20.17 4.34
CA ARG A 82 -4.20 -21.60 4.01
C ARG A 82 -3.06 -22.03 3.08
N THR A 83 -2.62 -21.14 2.20
CA THR A 83 -1.60 -21.46 1.18
C THR A 83 -0.25 -20.84 1.46
N GLY A 84 -0.17 -19.84 2.35
CA GLY A 84 1.02 -19.03 2.61
C GLY A 84 1.40 -18.10 1.45
N LYS A 85 0.61 -18.03 0.38
CA LYS A 85 0.90 -17.22 -0.81
C LYS A 85 0.34 -15.81 -0.68
N GLU A 86 1.02 -14.83 -1.27
CA GLU A 86 0.48 -13.47 -1.46
C GLU A 86 -0.89 -13.57 -2.12
N TYR A 87 -1.86 -12.92 -1.51
CA TYR A 87 -3.20 -12.73 -2.05
C TYR A 87 -3.32 -11.40 -2.78
N TRP A 88 -2.78 -10.33 -2.21
CA TRP A 88 -2.56 -9.06 -2.89
C TRP A 88 -1.48 -8.27 -2.14
N ARG A 89 -0.99 -7.22 -2.77
CA ARG A 89 -0.03 -6.27 -2.20
C ARG A 89 -0.27 -4.88 -2.73
N TYR A 90 -0.15 -3.92 -1.82
CA TYR A 90 -0.08 -2.50 -2.06
C TYR A 90 1.30 -2.01 -1.60
N GLU A 91 1.99 -1.27 -2.46
CA GLU A 91 3.25 -0.60 -2.09
C GLU A 91 3.26 0.82 -2.63
N ARG A 92 3.73 1.76 -1.81
CA ARG A 92 4.09 3.07 -2.33
C ARG A 92 5.43 3.02 -3.03
N ARG A 93 5.49 3.71 -4.17
CA ARG A 93 6.71 3.79 -4.97
C ARG A 93 7.71 4.79 -4.40
N GLU A 94 7.26 5.72 -3.56
CA GLU A 94 8.12 6.69 -2.88
C GLU A 94 8.51 6.15 -1.49
N PRO A 95 9.74 5.64 -1.32
CA PRO A 95 10.19 4.98 -0.10
C PRO A 95 10.51 5.96 1.04
N LYS A 96 10.13 7.25 0.91
CA LYS A 96 10.37 8.24 1.97
C LYS A 96 9.32 8.17 3.06
N ASP A 97 8.17 7.60 2.75
CA ASP A 97 7.01 7.72 3.59
C ASP A 97 6.58 6.31 4.03
N ALA A 98 7.23 5.84 5.09
CA ALA A 98 6.94 4.53 5.66
C ALA A 98 5.51 4.46 6.23
N VAL A 99 5.01 3.23 6.37
CA VAL A 99 3.77 2.98 7.11
C VAL A 99 3.99 3.35 8.57
N MET A 100 3.09 4.18 9.09
CA MET A 100 3.06 4.58 10.49
C MET A 100 2.16 3.65 11.30
N GLU A 101 0.98 3.33 10.76
CA GLU A 101 0.03 2.42 11.40
C GLU A 101 -0.93 1.83 10.36
N PHE A 102 -1.67 0.79 10.75
CA PHE A 102 -2.81 0.33 9.97
C PHE A 102 -3.92 -0.21 10.87
N LYS A 103 -5.15 -0.16 10.37
CA LYS A 103 -6.34 -0.76 10.99
C LYS A 103 -7.09 -1.58 9.97
N VAL A 104 -7.71 -2.66 10.43
CA VAL A 104 -8.45 -3.59 9.57
C VAL A 104 -9.86 -3.76 10.11
N SER A 105 -10.84 -3.67 9.22
CA SER A 105 -12.25 -4.00 9.44
C SER A 105 -12.62 -5.25 8.62
N GLU A 106 -13.90 -5.64 8.59
CA GLU A 106 -14.32 -6.80 7.80
C GLU A 106 -14.12 -6.64 6.28
N ARG A 107 -14.11 -5.41 5.76
CA ARG A 107 -14.05 -5.15 4.31
C ARG A 107 -12.89 -4.28 3.87
N THR A 108 -12.35 -3.49 4.80
CA THR A 108 -11.39 -2.45 4.47
C THR A 108 -10.20 -2.54 5.40
N ALA A 109 -9.01 -2.44 4.84
CA ALA A 109 -7.83 -2.07 5.59
C ALA A 109 -7.48 -0.62 5.29
N VAL A 110 -7.13 0.13 6.32
CA VAL A 110 -6.68 1.52 6.21
C VAL A 110 -5.23 1.56 6.63
N VAL A 111 -4.37 2.08 5.75
CA VAL A 111 -2.95 2.27 6.00
C VAL A 111 -2.68 3.75 6.19
N GLY A 112 -2.13 4.10 7.34
CA GLY A 112 -1.69 5.45 7.66
C GLY A 112 -0.20 5.57 7.51
N HIS A 113 0.23 6.69 6.94
CA HIS A 113 1.61 6.94 6.61
C HIS A 113 2.17 8.21 7.27
N HIS A 114 3.50 8.30 7.38
CA HIS A 114 4.16 9.43 8.03
C HIS A 114 3.98 10.78 7.32
N ASP A 115 3.62 10.79 6.03
CA ASP A 115 3.25 12.00 5.29
C ASP A 115 1.80 12.47 5.56
N GLY A 116 1.10 11.81 6.49
CA GLY A 116 -0.27 12.12 6.88
C GLY A 116 -1.32 11.58 5.91
N ARG A 117 -0.92 10.86 4.85
CA ARG A 117 -1.86 10.22 3.92
C ARG A 117 -2.45 8.95 4.53
N LEU A 118 -3.75 8.78 4.32
CA LEU A 118 -4.49 7.56 4.64
C LEU A 118 -4.93 6.89 3.34
N VAL A 119 -4.71 5.59 3.24
CA VAL A 119 -5.05 4.80 2.06
C VAL A 119 -6.01 3.70 2.45
N GLY A 120 -7.23 3.75 1.90
CA GLY A 120 -8.23 2.71 2.07
C GLY A 120 -8.06 1.61 1.02
N ILE A 121 -8.10 0.36 1.46
CA ILE A 121 -7.86 -0.81 0.63
C ILE A 121 -9.01 -1.79 0.82
N ASP A 122 -9.71 -2.15 -0.25
CA ASP A 122 -10.71 -3.21 -0.25
C ASP A 122 -10.03 -4.57 -0.01
N LEU A 123 -10.38 -5.26 1.07
CA LEU A 123 -9.74 -6.52 1.46
C LEU A 123 -9.91 -7.64 0.44
N ARG A 124 -11.00 -7.63 -0.33
CA ARG A 124 -11.35 -8.71 -1.25
C ARG A 124 -10.59 -8.61 -2.56
N THR A 125 -10.38 -7.40 -3.02
CA THR A 125 -9.76 -7.12 -4.33
C THR A 125 -8.35 -6.60 -4.20
N GLY A 126 -8.00 -6.09 -3.01
CA GLY A 126 -6.82 -5.30 -2.67
C GLY A 126 -6.83 -3.88 -3.27
N LYS A 127 -7.85 -3.50 -4.05
CA LYS A 127 -7.85 -2.22 -4.75
C LYS A 127 -7.99 -1.07 -3.76
N LEU A 128 -7.45 0.08 -4.14
CA LEU A 128 -7.69 1.33 -3.42
C LEU A 128 -9.18 1.72 -3.51
N LEU A 129 -9.71 2.26 -2.41
CA LEU A 129 -11.06 2.79 -2.27
C LEU A 129 -11.17 4.26 -2.68
#